data_AF-A0A0A6X8J4-F1
#
_entry.id   AF-A0A0A6X8J4-F1
#
_cell.length_a   1.000
_cell.length_b   1.000
_cell.length_c   1.000
_cell.angle_alpha   90.00
_cell.angle_beta   90.00
_cell.angle_gamma   90.00
#
_symmetry.space_group_name_H-M   'P 1'
#
loop_
_entity.id
_entity.type
_entity.pdbx_description
1 polymer ?
#
loop_
_entity_poly.entity_id
_entity_poly.type
_entity_poly.pdbx_seq_one_letter_code
_entity_poly.pdbx_strand_id
1 'polypeptide(L)'
;MATGDVTGDHVADAVVARTCAAATPYVPSTIEVFDGKSPAARPWRIGTALLGDVATTDRPWVIALAVQSGVIMIQAHGGETACPKLRLTYRYQLDGTAFRRLDRVAGTSTTCLPIQE
;
A
#
# COMPACT_ATOMS: atom_id res chain seq x y z
N MET A 1 -1.21 1.85 9.29
CA MET A 1 -2.61 1.92 8.83
C MET A 1 -2.97 3.37 8.53
N ALA A 2 -3.96 3.60 7.68
CA ALA A 2 -4.55 4.92 7.42
C ALA A 2 -6.08 4.80 7.34
N THR A 3 -6.77 5.92 7.49
CA THR A 3 -8.23 6.02 7.33
C THR A 3 -8.59 7.17 6.42
N GLY A 4 -9.65 7.03 5.63
CA GLY A 4 -10.21 8.09 4.81
C GLY A 4 -11.26 7.56 3.85
N ASP A 5 -12.09 8.44 3.32
CA ASP A 5 -13.15 8.09 2.36
C ASP A 5 -12.52 7.72 1.00
N VAL A 6 -12.48 6.43 0.69
CA VAL A 6 -11.94 5.85 -0.55
C VAL A 6 -13.08 5.52 -1.51
N THR A 7 -14.24 5.13 -0.98
CA THR A 7 -15.44 4.79 -1.75
C THR A 7 -16.21 6.01 -2.26
N GLY A 8 -15.94 7.19 -1.73
CA GLY A 8 -16.63 8.44 -2.06
C GLY A 8 -18.01 8.55 -1.43
N ASP A 9 -18.24 7.82 -0.34
CA ASP A 9 -19.55 7.62 0.25
C ASP A 9 -19.76 8.39 1.56
N HIS A 10 -18.80 9.26 1.88
CA HIS A 10 -18.69 10.11 3.06
C HIS A 10 -18.46 9.38 4.38
N VAL A 11 -18.12 8.08 4.34
CA VAL A 11 -17.68 7.31 5.50
C VAL A 11 -16.20 6.96 5.34
N ALA A 12 -15.45 7.03 6.44
CA ALA A 12 -14.02 6.73 6.40
C ALA A 12 -13.80 5.22 6.27
N ASP A 13 -13.08 4.82 5.22
CA ASP A 13 -12.60 3.46 5.00
C ASP A 13 -11.27 3.22 5.72
N ALA A 14 -10.92 1.95 5.97
CA ALA A 14 -9.66 1.57 6.59
C ALA A 14 -8.69 1.00 5.55
N VAL A 15 -7.46 1.53 5.49
CA VAL A 15 -6.36 1.03 4.66
C VAL A 15 -5.31 0.40 5.57
N VAL A 16 -5.12 -0.91 5.42
CA VAL A 16 -4.26 -1.72 6.29
C VAL A 16 -3.11 -2.29 5.48
N ALA A 17 -1.88 -1.88 5.81
CA ALA A 17 -0.68 -2.55 5.34
C ALA A 17 -0.35 -3.73 6.26
N ARG A 18 0.01 -4.86 5.65
CA ARG A 18 0.61 -6.02 6.28
C ARG A 18 2.00 -6.22 5.69
N THR A 19 2.99 -5.88 6.47
CA THR A 19 4.41 -6.17 6.26
C THR A 19 4.76 -7.41 7.09
N CYS A 20 5.19 -8.50 6.46
CA CYS A 20 5.66 -9.68 7.21
C CYS A 20 7.17 -9.58 7.45
N ALA A 21 7.61 -9.75 8.70
CA ALA A 21 9.01 -9.61 9.08
C ALA A 21 9.91 -10.84 8.82
N ALA A 22 9.44 -11.99 8.31
CA ALA A 22 10.25 -13.22 8.37
C ALA A 22 10.31 -14.14 7.12
N ALA A 23 11.58 -14.49 6.82
CA ALA A 23 12.13 -15.78 6.36
C ALA A 23 12.17 -16.17 4.87
N THR A 24 11.54 -15.43 3.96
CA THR A 24 11.84 -15.60 2.52
C THR A 24 12.16 -14.26 1.87
N PRO A 25 13.03 -14.22 0.85
CA PRO A 25 13.40 -12.98 0.15
C PRO A 25 12.24 -12.31 -0.62
N TYR A 26 10.99 -12.72 -0.36
CA TYR A 26 9.89 -12.56 -1.30
C TYR A 26 8.50 -12.55 -0.65
N VAL A 27 8.27 -11.72 0.37
CA VAL A 27 6.90 -11.28 0.67
C VAL A 27 6.88 -9.76 0.63
N PRO A 28 6.47 -9.15 -0.50
CA PRO A 28 6.22 -7.72 -0.55
C PRO A 28 5.06 -7.38 0.40
N SER A 29 5.02 -6.14 0.88
CA SER A 29 3.91 -5.65 1.69
C SER A 29 2.60 -5.89 0.95
N THR A 30 1.59 -6.40 1.66
CA THR A 30 0.22 -6.45 1.13
C THR A 30 -0.57 -5.29 1.73
N ILE A 31 -1.45 -4.68 0.96
CA ILE A 31 -2.36 -3.64 1.47
C ILE A 31 -3.78 -4.02 1.13
N GLU A 32 -4.62 -4.08 2.16
CA GLU A 32 -6.05 -4.35 2.05
C GLU A 32 -6.83 -3.11 2.44
N VAL A 33 -7.98 -2.89 1.79
CA VAL A 33 -8.89 -1.78 2.08
C VAL A 33 -10.22 -2.36 2.56
N PHE A 34 -10.76 -1.81 3.63
CA PHE A 34 -12.02 -2.25 4.24
C PHE A 34 -13.03 -1.11 4.27
N ASP A 35 -14.25 -1.40 3.87
CA ASP A 35 -15.37 -0.46 3.81
C ASP A 35 -15.81 -0.01 5.20
N GLY A 36 -15.81 1.29 5.44
CA GLY A 36 -16.22 1.90 6.71
C GLY A 36 -17.69 1.72 7.06
N LYS A 37 -18.57 1.48 6.08
CA LYS A 37 -19.99 1.15 6.30
C LYS A 37 -20.22 -0.31 6.63
N SER A 38 -19.22 -1.17 6.46
CA SER A 38 -19.37 -2.58 6.75
C SER A 38 -19.61 -2.83 8.25
N PRO A 39 -20.39 -3.86 8.62
CA PRO A 39 -20.59 -4.20 10.03
C PRO A 39 -19.25 -4.51 10.73
N ALA A 40 -19.01 -3.95 11.91
CA ALA A 40 -17.74 -4.13 12.63
C ALA A 40 -17.38 -5.61 12.90
N ALA A 41 -18.39 -6.47 13.13
CA ALA A 41 -18.20 -7.90 13.33
C ALA A 41 -17.85 -8.68 12.05
N ARG A 42 -18.08 -8.08 10.88
CA ARG A 42 -17.80 -8.68 9.57
C ARG A 42 -17.38 -7.60 8.57
N PRO A 43 -16.15 -7.08 8.68
CA PRO A 43 -15.65 -6.05 7.77
C PRO A 43 -15.65 -6.54 6.32
N TRP A 44 -16.05 -5.68 5.39
CA TRP A 44 -16.03 -5.98 3.96
C TRP A 44 -14.74 -5.47 3.35
N ARG A 45 -13.97 -6.35 2.71
CA ARG A 45 -12.79 -5.94 1.94
C ARG A 45 -13.25 -5.38 0.60
N ILE A 46 -12.72 -4.22 0.22
CA ILE A 46 -12.93 -3.58 -1.07
C ILE A 46 -11.88 -4.08 -2.05
N GLY A 47 -12.33 -4.58 -3.20
CA GLY A 47 -11.47 -4.98 -4.30
C GLY A 47 -10.40 -6.02 -3.94
N THR A 48 -9.35 -6.06 -4.76
CA THR A 48 -8.15 -6.87 -4.55
C THR A 48 -7.12 -6.10 -3.72
N ALA A 49 -6.21 -6.82 -3.06
CA ALA A 49 -5.09 -6.20 -2.38
C ALA A 49 -4.25 -5.34 -3.34
N LEU A 50 -3.80 -4.17 -2.86
CA LEU A 50 -2.91 -3.30 -3.62
C LEU A 50 -1.50 -3.90 -3.70
N LEU A 51 -0.68 -3.31 -4.58
CA LEU A 51 0.70 -3.74 -4.87
C LEU A 51 0.82 -5.10 -5.57
N GLY A 52 -0.27 -5.81 -5.85
CA GLY A 52 -0.25 -7.02 -6.67
C GLY A 52 0.16 -6.79 -8.13
N ASP A 53 0.09 -5.54 -8.59
CA ASP A 53 0.39 -5.10 -9.96
C ASP A 53 1.77 -4.41 -10.09
N VAL A 54 2.60 -4.40 -9.04
CA VAL A 54 3.93 -3.78 -9.06
C VAL A 54 4.99 -4.75 -9.57
N ALA A 55 6.08 -4.22 -10.13
CA ALA A 55 7.21 -5.02 -10.55
C ALA A 55 7.83 -5.73 -9.34
N THR A 56 8.18 -7.00 -9.50
CA THR A 56 8.79 -7.82 -8.44
C THR A 56 10.17 -7.32 -8.01
N THR A 57 10.81 -6.48 -8.83
CA THR A 57 12.05 -5.75 -8.52
C THR A 57 11.85 -4.63 -7.52
N ASP A 58 10.63 -4.10 -7.38
CA ASP A 58 10.35 -3.02 -6.43
C ASP A 58 10.44 -3.50 -4.99
N ARG A 59 9.98 -4.73 -4.72
CA ARG A 59 9.95 -5.33 -3.36
C ARG A 59 9.49 -4.33 -2.29
N PRO A 60 8.31 -3.70 -2.45
CA PRO A 60 7.93 -2.57 -1.63
C PRO A 60 7.72 -2.99 -0.17
N TRP A 61 8.48 -2.33 0.70
CA TRP A 61 8.32 -2.33 2.15
C TRP A 61 7.61 -1.05 2.56
N VAL A 62 6.32 -1.14 2.89
CA VAL A 62 5.48 0.02 3.19
C VAL A 62 5.96 0.67 4.48
N ILE A 63 6.24 1.98 4.42
CA ILE A 63 6.66 2.79 5.57
C ILE A 63 5.62 3.83 5.97
N ALA A 64 4.72 4.20 5.04
CA ALA A 64 3.62 5.10 5.35
C ALA A 64 2.44 4.90 4.39
N LEU A 65 1.26 5.21 4.90
CA LEU A 65 0.00 5.22 4.18
C LEU A 65 -0.73 6.52 4.46
N ALA A 66 -1.40 7.05 3.44
CA ALA A 66 -2.33 8.16 3.59
C ALA A 66 -3.50 8.00 2.60
N VAL A 67 -4.64 8.60 2.94
CA VAL A 67 -5.79 8.74 2.04
C VAL A 67 -6.09 10.22 1.90
N GLN A 68 -6.15 10.71 0.67
CA GLN A 68 -6.48 12.10 0.38
C GLN A 68 -7.41 12.16 -0.83
N SER A 69 -8.60 12.73 -0.66
CA SER A 69 -9.59 12.92 -1.73
C SER A 69 -9.87 11.64 -2.54
N GLY A 70 -10.11 10.51 -1.85
CA GLY A 70 -10.36 9.21 -2.50
C GLY A 70 -9.12 8.50 -3.07
N VAL A 71 -7.94 9.10 -2.94
CA VAL A 71 -6.68 8.53 -3.44
C VAL A 71 -5.86 7.98 -2.28
N ILE A 72 -5.50 6.70 -2.38
CA ILE A 72 -4.59 6.03 -1.46
C ILE A 72 -3.16 6.32 -1.91
N MET A 73 -2.37 6.95 -1.03
CA MET A 73 -0.94 7.16 -1.22
C MET A 73 -0.15 6.17 -0.38
N ILE A 74 0.78 5.47 -1.01
CA ILE A 74 1.62 4.46 -0.39
C ILE A 74 3.06 4.90 -0.54
N GLN A 75 3.75 5.05 0.58
CA GLN A 75 5.19 5.25 0.59
C GLN A 75 5.87 3.95 1.03
N ALA A 76 6.90 3.57 0.30
CA ALA A 76 7.63 2.34 0.53
C ALA A 76 9.14 2.54 0.33
N HIS A 77 9.94 1.68 0.95
CA HIS A 77 11.32 1.45 0.55
C HIS A 77 11.43 0.13 -0.20
N GLY A 78 12.39 -0.01 -1.11
CA GLY A 78 12.44 -1.20 -1.95
C GLY A 78 13.75 -1.38 -2.73
N GLY A 79 13.70 -2.29 -3.69
CA GLY A 79 14.84 -2.71 -4.49
C GLY A 79 15.55 -3.94 -3.90
N GLU A 80 16.87 -3.87 -3.79
CA GLU A 80 17.68 -4.96 -3.25
C GLU A 80 17.39 -5.22 -1.77
N THR A 81 17.14 -6.48 -1.40
CA THR A 81 16.77 -6.85 -0.02
C THR A 81 17.86 -6.53 1.00
N ALA A 82 19.13 -6.72 0.65
CA ALA A 82 20.25 -6.48 1.58
C ALA A 82 20.52 -4.98 1.82
N CYS A 83 20.16 -4.13 0.86
CA CYS A 83 20.34 -2.69 0.95
C CYS A 83 19.27 -2.00 0.08
N PRO A 84 18.04 -1.83 0.61
CA PRO A 84 16.98 -1.18 -0.13
C PRO A 84 17.41 0.24 -0.49
N LYS A 85 17.31 0.63 -1.76
CA LYS A 85 17.72 1.96 -2.24
C LYS A 85 16.61 2.70 -2.97
N LEU A 86 15.48 2.06 -3.24
CA LEU A 86 14.36 2.70 -3.91
C LEU A 86 13.46 3.39 -2.89
N ARG A 87 13.17 4.67 -3.13
CA ARG A 87 12.07 5.41 -2.50
C ARG A 87 10.84 5.28 -3.39
N LEU A 88 9.94 4.41 -2.93
CA LEU A 88 8.63 4.03 -3.42
C LEU A 88 7.55 5.08 -3.17
N THR A 89 6.90 5.66 -4.18
CA THR A 89 5.56 6.24 -3.99
C THR A 89 4.61 5.66 -5.02
N TYR A 90 3.48 5.12 -4.55
CA TYR A 90 2.39 4.67 -5.40
C TYR A 90 1.11 5.40 -5.04
N ARG A 91 0.28 5.69 -6.04
CA ARG A 91 -1.08 6.16 -5.82
C ARG A 91 -2.09 5.23 -6.46
N TYR A 92 -3.14 4.92 -5.71
CA TYR A 92 -4.26 4.11 -6.18
C TYR A 92 -5.57 4.86 -5.96
N GLN A 93 -6.51 4.66 -6.87
CA GLN A 93 -7.88 5.15 -6.75
C GLN A 93 -8.84 4.01 -7.07
N LEU A 94 -9.97 3.98 -6.37
CA LEU A 94 -11.03 3.04 -6.66
C LEU A 94 -11.73 3.44 -7.98
N ASP A 95 -11.80 2.52 -8.92
CA ASP A 95 -12.52 2.64 -10.19
C ASP A 95 -13.58 1.53 -10.24
N GLY A 96 -14.83 1.89 -9.93
CA GLY A 96 -15.91 0.94 -9.68
C GLY A 96 -15.62 0.06 -8.47
N THR A 97 -15.24 -1.19 -8.70
CA THR A 97 -14.94 -2.18 -7.65
C THR A 97 -13.46 -2.59 -7.58
N ALA A 98 -12.62 -2.02 -8.46
CA ALA A 98 -11.21 -2.36 -8.56
C ALA A 98 -10.32 -1.15 -8.30
N PHE A 99 -9.18 -1.38 -7.65
CA PHE A 99 -8.18 -0.34 -7.48
C PHE A 99 -7.30 -0.23 -8.71
N ARG A 100 -7.22 0.97 -9.27
CA ARG A 100 -6.32 1.31 -10.37
C ARG A 100 -5.14 2.10 -9.83
N ARG A 101 -3.92 1.68 -10.19
CA ARG A 101 -2.72 2.50 -9.95
C ARG A 101 -2.75 3.71 -10.87
N LEU A 102 -2.73 4.90 -10.27
CA LEU A 102 -2.64 6.17 -10.97
C LEU A 102 -1.20 6.48 -11.36
N ASP A 103 -0.28 6.33 -10.40
CA ASP A 103 1.14 6.61 -10.61
C ASP A 103 2.06 5.70 -9.80
N ARG A 104 3.32 5.70 -10.24
CA ARG A 104 4.47 5.16 -9.53
C ARG A 104 5.61 6.15 -9.69
N VAL A 105 6.07 6.71 -8.59
CA VAL A 105 7.27 7.55 -8.54
C VAL A 105 8.36 6.77 -7.81
N ALA A 106 9.56 6.73 -8.41
CA ALA A 106 10.71 6.07 -7.82
C ALA A 106 11.90 7.02 -7.79
N GLY A 107 12.54 7.12 -6.62
CA GLY A 107 13.84 7.77 -6.46
C GLY A 107 14.89 6.78 -5.97
N THR A 108 16.14 6.97 -6.34
CA THR A 108 17.25 6.13 -5.87
C THR A 108 18.04 6.86 -4.79
N SER A 109 18.23 6.20 -3.65
CA SER A 109 19.10 6.63 -2.57
C SER A 109 20.54 6.20 -2.81
N THR A 110 21.50 7.03 -2.42
CA THR A 110 22.93 6.66 -2.41
C THR A 110 23.28 5.73 -1.25
N THR A 111 22.48 5.72 -0.20
CA THR A 111 22.64 4.88 1.00
C THR A 111 21.47 3.90 1.17
N CYS A 112 21.69 2.83 1.94
CA CYS A 112 20.64 1.89 2.30
C CYS A 112 19.53 2.59 3.08
N LEU A 113 18.28 2.30 2.73
CA LEU A 113 17.08 2.83 3.34
C LEU A 113 16.60 1.85 4.43
N PRO A 114 16.10 2.36 5.56
CA PRO A 114 15.61 1.53 6.64
C PRO A 114 14.30 0.82 6.24
N ILE A 115 14.14 -0.42 6.65
CA ILE A 115 12.85 -1.11 6.62
C ILE A 115 12.39 -1.29 8.08
N GLN A 116 11.11 -1.03 8.36
CA GLN A 116 10.56 -1.18 9.72
C GLN A 116 9.98 -2.58 9.86
N GLU A 117 10.44 -3.32 10.87
CA GLU A 117 9.89 -4.61 11.29
C GLU A 117 8.62 -4.44 12.15
#